data_AF-A0A934NI26-F1
#
_entry.id   AF-A0A934NI26-F1
#
_cell.length_a   1.000
_cell.length_b   1.000
_cell.length_c   1.000
_cell.angle_alpha   90.00
_cell.angle_beta   90.00
_cell.angle_gamma   90.00
#
_symmetry.space_group_name_H-M   'P 1'
#
loop_
_entity.id
_entity.type
_entity.pdbx_description
1 polymer ?
#
loop_
_entity_poly.entity_id
_entity_poly.type
_entity_poly.pdbx_seq_one_letter_code
_entity_poly.pdbx_strand_id
1 'polypeptide(L)'
;MKARILVLLLIVGIGFLNSCNNDDDDSSQEKSINGTWYLTNIRGGLGSMNNDYSIGDVKWTFDQTNSILIVENKIGNSNSFYLHSGTYSFNIVENEETQIFFIDNNN
;
A
#
# COMPACT_ATOMS: atom_id res chain seq x y z
N MET A 1 -17.13 -42.56 -36.90
CA MET A 1 -17.69 -41.43 -36.12
C MET A 1 -17.19 -41.39 -34.68
N LYS A 2 -17.23 -42.49 -33.92
CA LYS A 2 -16.76 -42.56 -32.51
C LYS A 2 -15.28 -42.17 -32.29
N ALA A 3 -14.38 -42.59 -33.18
CA ALA A 3 -12.96 -42.25 -33.11
C ALA A 3 -12.67 -40.75 -33.34
N ARG A 4 -13.50 -40.05 -34.14
CA ARG A 4 -13.34 -38.60 -34.38
C ARG A 4 -13.80 -37.78 -33.17
N ILE A 5 -14.82 -38.25 -32.45
CA ILE A 5 -15.29 -37.66 -31.18
C ILE A 5 -14.25 -37.84 -30.08
N LEU A 6 -13.61 -39.02 -29.99
CA LEU A 6 -12.54 -39.29 -29.03
C LEU A 6 -11.32 -38.39 -29.26
N VAL A 7 -10.94 -38.16 -30.52
CA VAL A 7 -9.85 -37.23 -30.87
C VAL A 7 -10.20 -35.79 -30.52
N LEU A 8 -11.45 -35.37 -30.71
CA LEU A 8 -11.89 -34.02 -30.36
C LEU A 8 -11.87 -33.77 -28.84
N LEU A 9 -12.29 -34.76 -28.04
CA LEU A 9 -12.27 -34.69 -26.58
C LEU A 9 -10.84 -34.66 -26.02
N LEU A 10 -9.90 -35.36 -26.67
CA LEU A 10 -8.49 -35.35 -26.27
C LEU A 10 -7.84 -33.97 -26.45
N ILE A 11 -8.17 -33.26 -27.54
CA ILE A 11 -7.61 -31.93 -27.86
C ILE A 11 -8.14 -30.87 -26.89
N VAL A 12 -9.42 -30.95 -26.49
CA VAL A 12 -10.03 -30.03 -25.53
C VAL A 12 -9.48 -30.24 -24.11
N GLY A 13 -9.13 -31.46 -23.73
CA GLY A 13 -8.57 -31.77 -22.40
C GLY A 13 -7.16 -31.23 -22.15
N ILE A 14 -6.32 -31.11 -23.20
CA ILE A 14 -4.92 -30.65 -23.07
C ILE A 14 -4.84 -29.13 -22.84
N GLY A 15 -5.88 -28.37 -23.23
CA GLY A 15 -5.95 -26.91 -23.04
C GLY A 15 -6.11 -26.45 -21.59
N PHE A 16 -6.50 -27.33 -20.66
CA PHE A 16 -6.76 -26.98 -19.25
C PHE A 16 -5.54 -27.17 -18.33
N LEU A 17 -4.41 -27.68 -18.82
CA LEU A 17 -3.22 -27.92 -18.00
C LEU A 17 -2.23 -26.74 -17.96
N ASN A 18 -2.52 -25.62 -18.63
CA ASN A 18 -1.74 -24.39 -18.53
C ASN A 18 -2.43 -23.38 -17.58
N SER A 19 -2.86 -23.85 -16.41
CA SER A 19 -3.24 -22.95 -15.31
C SER A 19 -1.95 -22.42 -14.71
N CYS A 20 -1.77 -21.09 -14.81
CA CYS A 20 -0.69 -20.24 -14.31
C CYS A 20 0.49 -20.93 -13.61
N ASN A 21 1.67 -20.74 -14.19
CA ASN A 21 2.93 -20.65 -13.44
C ASN A 21 2.72 -19.75 -12.21
N ASN A 22 3.14 -20.22 -11.05
CA ASN A 22 3.56 -19.32 -9.99
C ASN A 22 4.91 -18.73 -10.42
N ASP A 23 4.87 -17.71 -11.27
CA ASP A 23 5.99 -16.77 -11.45
C ASP A 23 5.99 -15.76 -10.27
N ASP A 24 5.67 -16.23 -9.07
CA ASP A 24 6.01 -15.54 -7.83
C ASP A 24 7.49 -15.88 -7.55
N ASP A 25 8.35 -15.55 -8.52
CA ASP A 25 9.77 -15.41 -8.26
C ASP A 25 9.87 -14.39 -7.14
N ASP A 26 10.14 -14.92 -5.95
CA ASP A 26 10.48 -14.27 -4.71
C ASP A 26 11.71 -13.38 -4.94
N SER A 27 11.51 -12.25 -5.65
CA SER A 27 12.27 -11.07 -5.33
C SER A 27 11.73 -10.66 -3.97
N SER A 28 12.39 -11.14 -2.91
CA SER A 28 12.34 -10.56 -1.58
C SER A 28 12.86 -9.13 -1.65
N GLN A 29 12.14 -8.27 -2.37
CA GLN A 29 12.22 -6.83 -2.16
C GLN A 29 11.75 -6.65 -0.73
N GLU A 30 12.71 -6.33 0.14
CA GLU A 30 12.42 -5.88 1.49
C GLU A 30 11.29 -4.85 1.40
N LYS A 31 10.13 -5.19 1.97
CA LYS A 31 9.00 -4.28 2.07
C LYS A 31 9.43 -3.15 3.01
N SER A 32 9.85 -2.02 2.44
CA SER A 32 10.28 -0.85 3.20
C SER A 32 9.43 0.36 2.86
N ILE A 33 9.06 1.12 3.90
CA ILE A 33 8.34 2.39 3.77
C ILE A 33 9.29 3.59 3.64
N ASN A 34 10.60 3.34 3.77
CA ASN A 34 11.63 4.37 3.78
C ASN A 34 11.48 5.34 2.61
N GLY A 35 11.60 6.63 2.90
CA GLY A 35 11.57 7.68 1.89
C GLY A 35 10.52 8.75 2.16
N THR A 36 10.25 9.53 1.12
CA THR A 36 9.39 10.72 1.20
C THR A 36 8.07 10.51 0.48
N TRP A 37 6.98 10.73 1.20
CA TRP A 37 5.61 10.61 0.73
C TRP A 37 4.91 11.96 0.80
N TYR A 38 4.02 12.21 -0.16
CA TYR A 38 3.25 13.44 -0.25
C TYR A 38 1.76 13.12 -0.22
N LEU A 39 1.02 13.81 0.65
CA LEU A 39 -0.43 13.75 0.64
C LEU A 39 -0.94 14.56 -0.55
N THR A 40 -1.66 13.91 -1.46
CA THR A 40 -2.23 14.56 -2.65
C THR A 40 -3.73 14.74 -2.54
N ASN A 41 -4.42 13.85 -1.83
CA ASN A 41 -5.86 13.90 -1.68
C ASN A 41 -6.36 13.24 -0.39
N ILE A 42 -7.47 13.77 0.13
CA ILE A 42 -8.31 13.07 1.12
C ILE A 42 -9.71 12.95 0.53
N ARG A 43 -10.24 11.73 0.56
CA ARG A 43 -11.58 11.37 0.08
C ARG A 43 -12.32 10.57 1.14
N GLY A 44 -13.62 10.82 1.30
CA GLY A 44 -14.51 9.99 2.11
C GLY A 44 -14.92 10.62 3.44
N GLY A 45 -15.36 9.77 4.38
CA GLY A 45 -15.98 10.20 5.64
C GLY A 45 -17.46 10.58 5.49
N LEU A 46 -18.18 10.60 6.61
CA LEU A 46 -19.62 10.90 6.65
C LEU A 46 -19.96 12.34 6.19
N GLY A 47 -18.96 13.22 6.08
CA GLY A 47 -19.09 14.61 5.64
C GLY A 47 -18.69 14.88 4.19
N SER A 48 -18.48 13.84 3.35
CA SER A 48 -18.06 14.00 1.96
C SER A 48 -16.77 14.81 1.79
N MET A 49 -15.72 14.47 2.55
CA MET A 49 -14.43 15.14 2.38
C MET A 49 -13.88 14.88 0.99
N ASN A 50 -13.53 15.96 0.31
CA ASN A 50 -13.03 15.95 -1.05
C ASN A 50 -12.02 17.09 -1.22
N ASN A 51 -10.88 16.95 -0.55
CA ASN A 51 -9.83 17.98 -0.55
C ASN A 51 -8.62 17.47 -1.32
N ASP A 52 -8.13 18.31 -2.23
CA ASP A 52 -6.88 18.12 -2.96
C ASP A 52 -5.79 19.01 -2.39
N TYR A 53 -4.57 18.48 -2.39
CA TYR A 53 -3.40 19.14 -1.88
C TYR A 53 -2.32 19.15 -2.95
N SER A 54 -1.56 20.25 -3.00
CA SER A 54 -0.40 20.35 -3.87
C SER A 54 0.73 19.50 -3.33
N ILE A 55 1.59 19.00 -4.22
CA ILE A 55 2.81 18.30 -3.81
C ILE A 55 3.63 19.21 -2.90
N GLY A 56 3.93 18.73 -1.69
CA GLY A 56 4.71 19.46 -0.69
C GLY A 56 3.90 20.30 0.30
N ASP A 57 2.56 20.29 0.21
CA ASP A 57 1.66 20.86 1.22
C ASP A 57 1.71 20.06 2.52
N VAL A 58 1.66 18.73 2.41
CA VAL A 58 1.93 17.80 3.51
C VAL A 58 2.91 16.75 3.02
N LYS A 59 4.06 16.67 3.68
CA LYS A 59 5.18 15.79 3.34
C LYS A 59 5.54 14.93 4.56
N TRP A 60 5.65 13.63 4.35
CA TRP A 60 6.03 12.62 5.33
C TRP A 60 7.35 12.01 4.94
N THR A 61 8.33 12.00 5.83
CA THR A 61 9.62 11.36 5.59
C THR A 61 9.80 10.25 6.60
N PHE A 62 9.77 9.01 6.13
CA PHE A 62 9.97 7.82 6.95
C PHE A 62 11.44 7.43 6.96
N ASP A 63 11.96 7.29 8.18
CA ASP A 63 13.21 6.65 8.51
C ASP A 63 12.93 5.42 9.38
N GLN A 64 12.71 4.29 8.71
CA GLN A 64 12.48 2.97 9.27
C GLN A 64 13.68 2.45 10.07
N THR A 65 14.90 2.82 9.69
CA THR A 65 16.11 2.43 10.42
C THR A 65 16.09 3.01 11.83
N ASN A 66 15.64 4.25 11.98
CA ASN A 66 15.53 4.91 13.29
C ASN A 66 14.12 4.87 13.89
N SER A 67 13.13 4.30 13.18
CA SER A 67 11.71 4.29 13.58
C SER A 67 11.13 5.70 13.81
N ILE A 68 11.54 6.65 12.94
CA ILE A 68 11.18 8.06 13.01
C ILE A 68 10.40 8.47 11.76
N LEU A 69 9.29 9.16 11.96
CA LEU A 69 8.53 9.85 10.94
C LEU A 69 8.66 11.36 11.14
N ILE A 70 9.13 12.08 10.13
CA ILE A 70 9.14 13.54 10.10
C ILE A 70 7.97 14.02 9.23
N VAL A 71 7.10 14.84 9.81
CA VAL A 71 5.96 15.45 9.12
C VAL A 71 6.22 16.94 8.95
N GLU A 72 6.11 17.41 7.71
CA GLU A 72 6.08 18.82 7.34
C GLU A 72 4.70 19.13 6.74
N ASN A 73 3.87 19.82 7.52
CA ASN A 73 2.51 20.19 7.17
C ASN A 73 2.37 21.72 7.12
N LYS A 74 2.09 22.25 5.93
CA LYS A 74 1.95 23.69 5.64
C LYS A 74 0.49 24.16 5.55
N ILE A 75 -0.46 23.25 5.55
CA ILE A 75 -1.89 23.57 5.44
C ILE A 75 -2.51 24.00 6.79
N GLY A 76 -1.71 23.96 7.86
CA GLY A 76 -2.07 24.40 9.20
C GLY A 76 -2.55 23.27 10.10
N ASN A 77 -2.94 23.61 11.33
CA ASN A 77 -3.28 22.65 12.39
C ASN A 77 -4.79 22.63 12.70
N SER A 78 -5.63 23.19 11.82
CA SER A 78 -7.05 23.43 12.12
C SER A 78 -7.90 22.16 12.11
N ASN A 79 -7.40 21.06 11.53
CA ASN A 79 -8.16 19.84 11.33
C ASN A 79 -7.44 18.63 11.94
N SER A 80 -8.21 17.68 12.47
CA SER A 80 -7.71 16.47 13.14
C SER A 80 -7.40 15.29 12.19
N PHE A 81 -7.61 15.47 10.88
CA PHE A 81 -7.51 14.36 9.90
C PHE A 81 -6.10 14.09 9.38
N TYR A 82 -5.17 14.98 9.67
CA TYR A 82 -3.77 14.85 9.26
C TYR A 82 -2.86 15.19 10.44
N LEU A 83 -1.66 14.61 10.43
CA LEU A 83 -0.64 14.90 11.44
C LEU A 83 -0.17 16.35 11.30
N HIS A 84 0.06 17.00 12.44
CA HIS A 84 0.71 18.31 12.48
C HIS A 84 2.19 18.18 12.11
N SER A 85 2.83 19.31 11.83
CA SER A 85 4.29 19.30 11.65
C SER A 85 4.97 18.82 12.93
N GLY A 86 5.89 17.87 12.81
CA GLY A 86 6.52 17.25 13.98
C GLY A 86 7.39 16.05 13.65
N THR A 87 7.99 15.50 14.69
CA THR A 87 8.72 14.23 14.63
C THR A 87 7.98 13.22 15.49
N TYR A 88 7.67 12.07 14.91
CA TYR A 88 6.87 11.02 15.51
C TYR A 88 7.69 9.74 15.56
N SER A 89 7.55 8.98 16.66
CA SER A 89 7.94 7.59 16.67
C SER A 89 6.87 6.76 15.98
N PHE A 90 7.28 5.75 15.23
CA PHE A 90 6.35 4.77 14.68
C PHE A 90 6.84 3.35 14.90
N ASN A 91 5.91 2.40 14.84
CA ASN A 91 6.19 0.98 14.87
C ASN A 91 5.43 0.27 13.75
N ILE A 92 6.03 -0.80 13.23
CA ILE A 92 5.42 -1.67 12.22
C ILE A 92 5.15 -3.03 12.87
N VAL A 93 3.90 -3.47 12.81
CA VAL A 93 3.51 -4.83 13.17
C VAL A 93 3.14 -5.56 11.90
N GLU A 94 3.86 -6.64 11.60
CA GLU A 94 3.61 -7.48 10.44
C GLU A 94 2.94 -8.79 10.87
N ASN A 95 1.88 -9.15 10.16
CA ASN A 95 1.27 -10.48 10.15
C ASN A 95 1.41 -11.06 8.73
N GLU A 96 1.09 -12.35 8.54
CA GLU A 96 1.28 -13.07 7.26
C GLU A 96 0.68 -12.36 6.03
N GLU A 97 -0.35 -11.52 6.20
CA GLU A 97 -1.06 -10.85 5.11
C GLU A 97 -0.97 -9.31 5.14
N THR A 98 -0.52 -8.68 6.23
CA THR A 98 -0.67 -7.23 6.41
C THR A 98 0.42 -6.63 7.27
N GLN A 99 0.95 -5.49 6.84
CA GLN A 99 1.78 -4.60 7.66
C GLN A 99 0.93 -3.44 8.18
N ILE A 100 0.88 -3.28 9.50
CA ILE A 100 0.14 -2.22 10.18
C ILE A 100 1.14 -1.23 10.76
N PHE A 101 0.96 0.04 10.42
CA PHE A 101 1.74 1.15 10.94
C PHE A 101 1.04 1.80 12.12
N PHE A 102 1.73 1.87 13.25
CA PHE A 102 1.31 2.60 14.43
C PHE A 102 2.17 3.84 14.58
N ILE A 103 1.55 5.01 14.55
CA ILE A 103 2.23 6.29 14.76
C ILE A 103 1.77 6.83 16.11
N ASP A 104 2.69 6.91 17.07
CA ASP A 104 2.38 7.47 18.38
C ASP A 104 2.45 8.99 18.30
N ASN A 105 1.32 9.65 18.52
CA ASN A 105 1.27 11.08 18.75
C ASN A 105 1.40 11.33 20.25
N ASN A 106 2.63 11.27 20.78
CA ASN A 106 2.92 11.79 22.12
C ASN A 106 2.85 13.31 22.05
N ASN A 107 1.66 13.87 22.28
CA ASN A 107 1.46 15.31 22.50
C ASN A 107 0.82 15.53 23.86
#